data_AF-A0A178DT97-F1
#
_entry.id   AF-A0A178DT97-F1
#
_cell.length_a   1.000
_cell.length_b   1.000
_cell.length_c   1.000
_cell.angle_alpha   90.00
_cell.angle_beta   90.00
_cell.angle_gamma   90.00
#
_symmetry.space_group_name_H-M   'P 1'
#
loop_
_entity.id
_entity.type
_entity.pdbx_description
1 polymer ?
#
loop_
_entity_poly.entity_id
_entity_poly.type
_entity_poly.pdbx_seq_one_letter_code
_entity_poly.pdbx_strand_id
1 'polypeptide(L)'
;MGNNVGFEVFEFIDPPHEPLPPTPANFEYTRAGVFHICITAPDVDDAVKRVISKGGSQAGETVHIGTEPDGTEIKAAYVLDPWGTVVEVLTCSFERLMANRQ
;
A
#
# COMPACT_ATOMS: atom_id res chain seq x y z
N MET A 1 -19.54 -3.64 -7.87
CA MET A 1 -20.46 -4.04 -6.76
C MET A 1 -19.62 -4.81 -5.74
N GLY A 2 -19.31 -4.16 -4.62
CA GLY A 2 -18.31 -4.56 -3.62
C GLY A 2 -17.90 -3.27 -2.94
N ASN A 3 -17.87 -3.21 -1.60
CA ASN A 3 -17.77 -1.96 -0.84
C ASN A 3 -16.38 -1.29 -0.90
N ASN A 4 -15.71 -1.31 -2.07
CA ASN A 4 -14.34 -0.87 -2.33
C ASN A 4 -13.27 -1.54 -1.45
N VAL A 5 -13.56 -2.73 -0.92
CA VAL A 5 -12.59 -3.56 -0.19
C VAL A 5 -12.07 -4.65 -1.12
N GLY A 6 -10.75 -4.83 -1.15
CA GLY A 6 -10.07 -5.83 -1.95
C GLY A 6 -8.86 -6.42 -1.23
N PHE A 7 -8.35 -7.51 -1.76
CA PHE A 7 -7.11 -8.13 -1.31
C PHE A 7 -6.16 -8.23 -2.50
N GLU A 8 -4.91 -7.82 -2.28
CA GLU A 8 -3.80 -8.12 -3.18
C GLU A 8 -3.02 -9.30 -2.59
N VAL A 9 -2.83 -10.34 -3.39
CA VAL A 9 -2.16 -11.58 -2.98
C VAL A 9 -0.91 -11.73 -3.82
N PHE A 10 0.24 -11.83 -3.16
CA PHE A 10 1.55 -11.92 -3.80
C PHE A 10 2.20 -13.27 -3.51
N GLU A 11 2.81 -13.87 -4.52
CA GLU A 11 3.71 -15.02 -4.40
C GLU A 11 5.08 -14.59 -4.93
N PHE A 12 6.09 -14.61 -4.07
CA PHE A 12 7.46 -14.31 -4.46
C PHE A 12 8.11 -15.59 -5.00
N ILE A 13 8.60 -15.54 -6.24
CA ILE A 13 9.19 -16.70 -6.93
C ILE A 13 10.70 -16.79 -6.71
N ASP A 14 11.42 -15.66 -6.79
CA ASP A 14 12.87 -15.61 -6.61
C ASP A 14 13.30 -14.27 -5.97
N PRO A 15 13.83 -14.27 -4.73
CA PRO A 15 13.91 -15.43 -3.83
C PRO A 15 12.50 -15.90 -3.41
N PRO A 16 12.31 -17.22 -3.20
CA PRO A 16 11.03 -17.74 -2.74
C PRO A 16 10.75 -17.29 -1.30
N HIS A 17 9.47 -17.22 -0.94
CA HIS A 17 9.05 -16.92 0.43
C HIS A 17 9.66 -17.93 1.43
N GLU A 18 10.36 -17.45 2.45
CA GLU A 18 10.89 -18.27 3.55
C GLU A 18 9.90 -18.36 4.74
N PRO A 19 9.47 -19.56 5.17
CA PRO A 19 8.63 -19.71 6.37
C PRO A 19 9.38 -19.35 7.66
N LEU A 20 8.66 -18.82 8.65
CA LEU A 20 9.25 -18.43 9.94
C LEU A 20 9.88 -19.62 10.70
N PRO A 21 11.03 -19.44 11.36
CA PRO A 21 11.62 -20.46 12.23
C PRO A 21 10.78 -20.70 13.50
N PRO A 22 10.74 -21.92 14.04
CA PRO A 22 9.76 -22.34 15.06
C PRO A 22 10.06 -21.93 16.52
N THR A 23 11.00 -21.02 16.80
CA THR A 23 11.41 -20.71 18.19
C THR A 23 10.61 -19.54 18.83
N PRO A 24 10.09 -19.70 20.06
CA PRO A 24 9.17 -18.75 20.70
C PRO A 24 9.84 -17.53 21.37
N ALA A 25 11.16 -17.38 21.29
CA ALA A 25 11.90 -16.37 22.07
C ALA A 25 11.98 -14.98 21.41
N ASN A 26 11.65 -14.85 20.12
CA ASN A 26 11.70 -13.59 19.40
C ASN A 26 10.35 -13.31 18.74
N PHE A 27 9.66 -12.27 19.20
CA PHE A 27 8.59 -11.64 18.43
C PHE A 27 9.22 -10.88 17.25
N GLU A 28 9.36 -11.56 16.11
CA GLU A 28 9.94 -11.00 14.87
C GLU A 28 8.85 -10.37 13.99
N TYR A 29 8.92 -9.05 13.86
CA TYR A 29 8.04 -8.19 13.05
C TYR A 29 8.31 -8.27 11.54
N THR A 30 9.32 -9.02 11.09
CA THR A 30 9.76 -9.20 9.68
C THR A 30 8.91 -10.24 8.92
N ARG A 31 7.60 -10.07 9.03
CA ARG A 31 6.56 -11.11 9.11
C ARG A 31 5.94 -11.51 7.75
N ALA A 32 5.62 -12.80 7.60
CA ALA A 32 4.64 -13.31 6.64
C ALA A 32 3.21 -12.93 7.08
N GLY A 33 2.43 -12.29 6.19
CA GLY A 33 1.09 -11.80 6.51
C GLY A 33 0.71 -10.56 5.70
N VAL A 34 -0.11 -9.68 6.26
CA VAL A 34 -0.48 -8.41 5.61
C VAL A 34 0.77 -7.54 5.45
N PHE A 35 1.14 -7.22 4.20
CA PHE A 35 2.28 -6.38 3.86
C PHE A 35 2.00 -4.89 4.09
N HIS A 36 0.80 -4.44 3.73
CA HIS A 36 0.34 -3.07 3.93
C HIS A 36 -1.20 -3.03 3.98
N ILE A 37 -1.74 -1.92 4.47
CA ILE A 37 -3.16 -1.58 4.31
C ILE A 37 -3.25 -0.47 3.28
N CYS A 38 -4.20 -0.54 2.36
CA CYS A 38 -4.42 0.53 1.39
C CYS A 38 -5.66 1.37 1.76
N ILE A 39 -5.57 2.68 1.58
CA ILE A 39 -6.68 3.63 1.70
C ILE A 39 -6.80 4.49 0.44
N THR A 40 -8.04 4.84 0.08
CA THR A 40 -8.29 5.83 -0.97
C THR A 40 -8.35 7.23 -0.37
N ALA A 41 -7.64 8.19 -0.97
CA ALA A 41 -7.67 9.60 -0.63
C ALA A 41 -7.81 10.47 -1.89
N PRO A 42 -8.53 11.61 -1.83
CA PRO A 42 -8.68 12.48 -2.99
C PRO A 42 -7.36 13.14 -3.44
N ASP A 43 -6.41 13.29 -2.52
CA ASP A 43 -5.09 13.89 -2.78
C ASP A 43 -4.04 13.10 -1.98
N VAL A 44 -3.14 12.42 -2.71
CA VAL A 44 -2.07 11.61 -2.13
C VAL A 44 -0.99 12.49 -1.52
N ASP A 45 -0.64 13.60 -2.14
CA ASP A 45 0.45 14.47 -1.67
C ASP A 45 0.05 15.19 -0.38
N ASP A 46 -1.21 15.59 -0.25
CA ASP A 46 -1.75 16.08 1.02
C ASP A 46 -1.79 14.99 2.09
N ALA A 47 -2.19 13.76 1.74
CA ALA A 47 -2.19 12.64 2.68
C ALA A 47 -0.79 12.34 3.22
N VAL A 48 0.23 12.33 2.36
CA VAL A 48 1.64 12.15 2.73
C VAL A 48 2.08 13.26 3.70
N LYS A 49 1.80 14.54 3.39
CA LYS A 49 2.13 15.67 4.28
C LYS A 49 1.49 15.51 5.66
N ARG A 50 0.24 15.05 5.73
CA ARG A 50 -0.46 14.79 7.00
C ARG A 50 0.18 13.66 7.80
N VAL A 51 0.71 12.63 7.16
CA VAL A 51 1.40 11.53 7.85
C VAL A 51 2.75 11.99 8.38
N ILE A 52 3.54 12.68 7.55
CA ILE A 52 4.85 13.23 7.96
C ILE A 52 4.72 14.21 9.12
N SER A 53 3.75 15.13 9.05
CA SER A 53 3.50 16.11 10.15
C SER A 53 3.08 15.46 11.48
N LYS A 54 2.63 14.19 11.46
CA LYS A 54 2.25 13.41 12.64
C LYS A 54 3.32 12.41 13.10
N GLY A 55 4.55 12.52 12.58
CA GLY A 55 5.68 11.68 12.98
C GLY A 55 5.83 10.38 12.18
N GLY A 56 5.10 10.23 11.08
CA GLY A 56 5.33 9.16 10.11
C GLY A 56 6.41 9.53 9.09
N SER A 57 6.60 8.67 8.10
CA SER A 57 7.54 8.87 6.99
C SER A 57 6.96 8.40 5.66
N GLN A 58 7.58 8.81 4.55
CA GLN A 58 7.26 8.30 3.22
C GLN A 58 8.29 7.25 2.83
N ALA A 59 7.84 6.13 2.25
CA ALA A 59 8.69 5.15 1.61
C ALA A 59 8.75 5.43 0.10
N GLY A 60 9.94 5.78 -0.41
CA GLY A 60 10.11 6.15 -1.80
C GLY A 60 9.45 7.49 -2.14
N GLU A 61 8.85 7.57 -3.33
CA GLU A 61 8.24 8.78 -3.87
C GLU A 61 6.77 8.53 -4.25
N THR A 62 5.99 9.60 -4.44
CA THR A 62 4.65 9.50 -5.02
C THR A 62 4.79 9.06 -6.48
N VAL A 63 4.12 7.97 -6.86
CA VAL A 63 4.17 7.41 -8.21
C VAL A 63 2.88 7.70 -8.98
N HIS A 64 3.00 8.04 -10.26
CA HIS A 64 1.88 8.09 -11.19
C HIS A 64 1.69 6.70 -11.82
N ILE A 65 0.54 6.08 -11.57
CA ILE A 65 0.28 4.69 -11.98
C ILE A 65 -0.66 4.58 -13.18
N GLY A 66 -1.25 5.70 -13.62
CA GLY A 66 -2.13 5.73 -14.79
C GLY A 66 -2.96 7.00 -14.85
N THR A 67 -3.78 7.11 -15.89
CA THR A 67 -4.68 8.25 -16.08
C THR A 67 -6.07 7.73 -16.45
N GLU A 68 -7.09 8.27 -15.81
CA GLU A 68 -8.49 7.94 -16.08
C GLU A 68 -8.92 8.48 -17.45
N PRO A 69 -10.02 7.96 -18.05
CA PRO A 69 -10.53 8.45 -19.34
C PRO A 69 -10.90 9.94 -19.36
N ASP A 70 -11.20 10.53 -18.21
CA ASP A 70 -11.48 11.95 -18.05
C ASP A 70 -10.22 12.82 -17.85
N GLY A 71 -9.03 12.22 -17.89
CA GLY A 71 -7.75 12.89 -17.70
C GLY A 71 -7.28 12.98 -16.25
N THR A 72 -8.02 12.42 -15.29
CA THR A 72 -7.61 12.43 -13.88
C THR A 72 -6.40 11.52 -13.65
N GLU A 73 -5.34 12.04 -13.04
CA GLU A 73 -4.14 11.27 -12.70
C GLU A 73 -4.41 10.29 -11.54
N ILE A 74 -4.01 9.04 -11.73
CA ILE A 74 -4.00 8.03 -10.68
C ILE A 74 -2.62 8.03 -10.03
N LYS A 75 -2.56 8.34 -8.75
CA LYS A 75 -1.34 8.40 -7.96
C LYS A 75 -1.38 7.42 -6.80
N ALA A 76 -0.20 6.91 -6.44
CA ALA A 76 0.00 6.09 -5.26
C ALA A 76 1.21 6.59 -4.45
N ALA A 77 1.17 6.41 -3.13
CA ALA A 77 2.35 6.57 -2.28
C ALA A 77 2.30 5.58 -1.12
N TYR A 78 3.46 5.11 -0.71
CA TYR A 78 3.62 4.33 0.51
C TYR A 78 4.10 5.23 1.64
N VAL A 79 3.44 5.14 2.79
CA VAL A 79 3.82 5.86 4.01
C VAL A 79 3.91 4.89 5.18
N LEU A 80 4.74 5.23 6.15
CA LEU A 80 4.83 4.54 7.43
C LEU A 80 4.22 5.44 8.50
N ASP A 81 3.36 4.86 9.33
CA ASP A 81 2.94 5.51 10.58
C ASP A 81 4.08 5.47 11.63
N PRO A 82 3.93 6.17 12.78
CA PRO A 82 4.95 6.17 13.83
C PRO A 82 5.28 4.79 14.44
N TRP A 83 4.45 3.78 14.21
CA TRP A 83 4.63 2.42 14.69
C TRP A 83 5.21 1.47 13.63
N GLY A 84 5.47 1.98 12.42
CA GLY A 84 6.03 1.22 11.30
C GLY A 84 4.99 0.47 10.47
N THR A 85 3.69 0.71 10.66
CA THR A 85 2.65 0.16 9.78
C THR A 85 2.76 0.81 8.40
N VAL A 86 2.87 -0.01 7.36
CA VAL A 86 2.88 0.45 5.97
C VAL A 86 1.45 0.70 5.51
N VAL A 87 1.19 1.92 5.04
CA VAL A 87 -0.08 2.31 4.42
C VAL A 87 0.17 2.78 3.00
N GLU A 88 -0.54 2.18 2.04
CA GLU A 88 -0.62 2.69 0.68
C GLU A 88 -1.77 3.70 0.59
N VAL A 89 -1.55 4.82 -0.10
CA VAL A 89 -2.57 5.82 -0.38
C VAL A 89 -2.78 5.91 -1.88
N LEU A 90 -4.02 5.75 -2.34
CA LEU A 90 -4.41 5.79 -3.76
C LEU A 90 -5.43 6.90 -4.06
N THR A 91 -5.36 7.49 -5.25
CA THR A 91 -6.39 8.45 -5.71
C THR A 91 -7.63 7.81 -6.33
N CYS A 92 -7.59 6.52 -6.65
CA CYS A 92 -8.74 5.79 -7.20
C CYS A 92 -9.19 4.64 -6.28
N SER A 93 -10.37 4.08 -6.57
CA SER A 93 -10.87 2.92 -5.84
C SER A 93 -10.20 1.64 -6.30
N PHE A 94 -10.16 0.63 -5.43
CA PHE A 94 -9.60 -0.68 -5.75
C PHE A 94 -10.24 -1.32 -6.99
N GLU A 95 -11.58 -1.23 -7.13
CA GLU A 95 -12.30 -1.73 -8.31
C GLU A 95 -11.78 -1.07 -9.59
N ARG A 96 -11.48 0.23 -9.55
CA ARG A 96 -10.95 0.97 -10.72
C ARG A 96 -9.50 0.65 -11.01
N LEU A 97 -8.67 0.49 -9.97
CA LEU A 97 -7.27 0.08 -10.12
C LEU A 97 -7.13 -1.29 -10.81
N MET A 98 -8.08 -2.19 -10.54
CA MET A 98 -8.07 -3.55 -11.08
C MET A 98 -8.87 -3.70 -12.37
N ALA A 99 -9.87 -2.84 -12.60
CA ALA A 99 -10.62 -2.82 -13.85
C ALA A 99 -9.71 -2.40 -15.03
N ASN A 100 -9.92 -3.01 -16.20
CA ASN A 100 -9.24 -2.69 -17.46
C ASN A 100 -7.74 -3.03 -17.55
N ARG A 101 -7.22 -3.91 -16.70
CA ARG A 101 -5.92 -4.56 -16.95
C ARG A 101 -6.12 -5.65 -18.02
N GLN A 102 -5.90 -5.31 -19.29
CA GLN A 102 -5.71 -6.27 -20.39
C GLN A 102 -4.23 -6.55 -20.59
#